data_AF-A0A6P0PBR9-F1
#
_entry.id   AF-A0A6P0PBR9-F1
#
_cell.length_a   1.000
_cell.length_b   1.000
_cell.length_c   1.000
_cell.angle_alpha   90.00
_cell.angle_beta   90.00
_cell.angle_gamma   90.00
#
_symmetry.space_group_name_H-M   'P 1'
#
loop_
_entity.id
_entity.type
_entity.pdbx_description
1 polymer ?
#
loop_
_entity_poly.entity_id
_entity_poly.type
_entity_poly.pdbx_seq_one_letter_code
_entity_poly.pdbx_strand_id
1 'polypeptide(L)'
;MSSNNFDQRVSAPCIIDIGIVVNKRDMQRLLIDLGRVRYIHTQDGQIQSRGEGYILEVFADCQRSTLVANHSIYLNVLSFDYLELGQSSKKETYFDLITEGRQLRLIPLSNPLQEETTRNINAAAFDAVMDQVLSSNWDMQFDDDDCPF
;
A
#
# COMPACT_ATOMS: atom_id res chain seq x y z
N MET A 1 17.13 -50.57 5.15
CA MET A 1 16.54 -50.02 3.92
C MET A 1 16.48 -48.53 4.09
N SER A 2 17.39 -47.82 3.41
CA SER A 2 17.59 -46.39 3.56
C SER A 2 16.61 -45.67 2.66
N SER A 3 15.62 -44.99 3.25
CA SER A 3 14.73 -44.10 2.51
C SER A 3 15.52 -42.87 2.11
N ASN A 4 16.02 -42.86 0.87
CA ASN A 4 16.51 -41.65 0.21
C ASN A 4 15.33 -40.68 0.07
N ASN A 5 15.21 -39.78 1.04
CA ASN A 5 14.29 -38.66 0.97
C ASN A 5 14.77 -37.78 -0.19
N PHE A 6 14.00 -37.70 -1.26
CA PHE A 6 14.30 -36.82 -2.38
C PHE A 6 14.28 -35.38 -1.86
N ASP A 7 15.46 -34.80 -1.63
CA ASP A 7 15.71 -33.36 -1.59
C ASP A 7 15.39 -32.76 -2.97
N GLN A 8 14.13 -32.81 -3.38
CA GLN A 8 13.63 -31.93 -4.42
C GLN A 8 13.57 -30.54 -3.79
N ARG A 9 14.70 -29.82 -3.82
CA ARG A 9 14.74 -28.38 -3.56
C ARG A 9 13.91 -27.70 -4.64
N VAL A 10 12.61 -27.57 -4.38
CA VAL A 10 11.72 -26.74 -5.19
C VAL A 10 12.19 -25.30 -5.02
N SER A 11 12.55 -24.66 -6.12
CA SER A 11 12.88 -23.23 -6.13
C SER A 11 11.72 -22.42 -5.57
N ALA A 12 12.01 -21.31 -4.90
CA ALA A 12 10.98 -20.41 -4.42
C ALA A 12 10.06 -19.97 -5.59
N PRO A 13 8.73 -19.87 -5.37
CA PRO A 13 7.81 -19.41 -6.40
C PRO A 13 8.16 -18.00 -6.90
N CYS A 14 7.96 -17.78 -8.20
CA CYS A 14 8.07 -16.47 -8.83
C CYS A 14 6.70 -16.11 -9.41
N ILE A 15 6.09 -15.04 -8.90
CA ILE A 15 4.76 -14.56 -9.31
C ILE A 15 4.92 -13.15 -9.85
N ILE A 16 4.46 -12.92 -11.08
CA ILE A 16 4.54 -11.63 -11.77
C ILE A 16 3.13 -11.26 -12.22
N ASP A 17 2.62 -10.14 -11.71
CA ASP A 17 1.32 -9.51 -12.01
C ASP A 17 0.05 -10.31 -11.68
N ILE A 18 0.04 -11.60 -12.01
CA ILE A 18 -1.11 -12.49 -11.88
C ILE A 18 -0.66 -13.78 -11.21
N GLY A 19 -1.42 -14.23 -10.22
CA GLY A 19 -1.16 -15.49 -9.55
C GLY A 19 -1.76 -15.58 -8.16
N ILE A 20 -1.57 -16.73 -7.52
CA ILE A 20 -2.13 -17.02 -6.21
C ILE A 20 -1.01 -17.02 -5.17
N VAL A 21 -1.21 -16.25 -4.09
CA VAL A 21 -0.31 -16.14 -2.95
C VAL A 21 -0.98 -16.78 -1.73
N VAL A 22 -0.45 -17.92 -1.29
CA VAL A 22 -0.93 -18.64 -0.09
C VAL A 22 -0.10 -18.31 1.15
N ASN A 23 1.15 -17.88 0.96
CA ASN A 23 2.06 -17.57 2.06
C ASN A 23 1.62 -16.28 2.75
N LYS A 24 1.28 -16.36 4.04
CA LYS A 24 0.76 -15.22 4.82
C LYS A 24 1.73 -14.06 4.93
N ARG A 25 3.04 -14.32 5.01
CA ARG A 25 4.05 -13.25 5.05
C ARG A 25 4.13 -12.52 3.73
N ASP A 26 4.02 -13.24 2.61
CA ASP A 26 4.04 -12.61 1.29
C ASP A 26 2.72 -11.85 1.03
N MET A 27 1.58 -12.35 1.50
CA MET A 27 0.32 -11.59 1.52
C MET A 27 0.47 -10.28 2.30
N GLN A 28 1.06 -10.31 3.51
CA GLN A 28 1.28 -9.09 4.29
C GLN A 28 2.17 -8.09 3.55
N ARG A 29 3.29 -8.55 2.98
CA ARG A 29 4.22 -7.72 2.21
C ARG A 29 3.57 -7.03 1.02
N LEU A 30 2.68 -7.74 0.31
CA LEU A 30 1.96 -7.16 -0.84
C LEU A 30 0.95 -6.09 -0.45
N LEU A 31 0.38 -6.20 0.75
CA LEU A 31 -0.77 -5.40 1.17
C LEU A 31 -0.39 -4.18 2.02
N ILE A 32 0.75 -4.22 2.73
CA ILE A 32 1.11 -3.21 3.74
C ILE A 32 1.25 -1.80 3.16
N ASP A 33 1.70 -1.68 1.91
CA ASP A 33 1.99 -0.40 1.27
C ASP A 33 0.89 0.07 0.29
N LEU A 34 -0.28 -0.59 0.26
CA LEU A 34 -1.34 -0.23 -0.67
C LEU A 34 -1.98 1.14 -0.40
N GLY A 35 -1.83 1.68 0.81
CA GLY A 35 -2.35 3.00 1.16
C GLY A 35 -3.86 3.13 0.91
N ARG A 36 -4.26 4.02 -0.01
CA ARG A 36 -5.67 4.25 -0.34
C ARG A 36 -6.16 3.26 -1.39
N VAL A 37 -7.25 2.57 -1.07
CA VAL A 37 -7.84 1.53 -1.92
C VAL A 37 -9.35 1.75 -2.08
N ARG A 38 -9.88 1.28 -3.22
CA ARG A 38 -11.30 0.96 -3.36
C ARG A 38 -11.49 -0.51 -2.96
N TYR A 39 -12.48 -0.79 -2.12
CA TYR A 39 -12.82 -2.13 -1.70
C TYR A 39 -14.18 -2.58 -2.24
N ILE A 40 -14.30 -3.89 -2.51
CA ILE A 40 -15.56 -4.56 -2.82
C ILE A 40 -15.63 -5.83 -1.97
N HIS A 41 -16.62 -5.91 -1.10
CA HIS A 41 -16.89 -7.10 -0.30
C HIS A 41 -18.05 -7.89 -0.93
N THR A 42 -17.76 -9.14 -1.27
CA THR A 42 -18.71 -10.09 -1.85
C THR A 42 -18.89 -11.26 -0.89
N GLN A 43 -20.12 -11.67 -0.68
CA GLN A 43 -20.47 -12.88 0.05
C GLN A 43 -21.46 -13.70 -0.78
N ASP A 44 -21.15 -14.99 -0.99
CA ASP A 44 -21.91 -15.93 -1.80
C ASP A 44 -22.22 -15.40 -3.22
N GLY A 45 -21.21 -14.76 -3.83
CA GLY A 45 -21.31 -14.14 -5.15
C GLY A 45 -22.07 -12.81 -5.19
N GLN A 46 -22.64 -12.35 -4.08
CA GLN A 46 -23.39 -11.09 -4.00
C GLN A 46 -22.56 -9.98 -3.37
N ILE A 47 -22.55 -8.80 -4.00
CA ILE A 47 -21.88 -7.62 -3.45
C ILE A 47 -22.66 -7.15 -2.21
N GLN A 48 -22.03 -7.24 -1.05
CA GLN A 48 -22.59 -6.80 0.23
C GLN A 48 -22.24 -5.33 0.51
N SER A 49 -21.03 -4.92 0.18
CA SER A 49 -20.61 -3.52 0.34
C SER A 49 -19.49 -3.14 -0.62
N ARG A 50 -19.34 -1.85 -0.88
CA ARG A 50 -18.25 -1.27 -1.65
C ARG A 50 -17.97 0.14 -1.16
N GLY A 51 -16.73 0.59 -1.29
CA GLY A 51 -16.35 1.94 -0.87
C GLY A 51 -14.87 2.18 -1.07
N GLU A 52 -14.38 3.24 -0.44
CA GLU A 52 -12.96 3.58 -0.39
C GLU A 52 -12.49 3.64 1.06
N GLY A 53 -11.23 3.31 1.27
CA GLY A 53 -10.60 3.37 2.59
C GLY A 53 -9.08 3.34 2.51
N TYR A 54 -8.45 3.54 3.66
CA TYR A 54 -7.02 3.47 3.86
C TYR A 54 -6.66 2.18 4.59
N ILE A 55 -5.67 1.46 4.07
CA ILE A 55 -5.00 0.38 4.79
C ILE A 55 -4.17 1.03 5.90
N LEU A 56 -4.59 0.84 7.16
CA LEU A 56 -3.90 1.38 8.33
C LEU A 56 -2.95 0.36 8.97
N GLU A 57 -3.31 -0.91 8.90
CA GLU A 57 -2.51 -2.01 9.46
C GLU A 57 -2.76 -3.28 8.65
N VAL A 58 -1.69 -4.05 8.41
CA VAL A 58 -1.77 -5.41 7.87
C VAL A 58 -1.02 -6.36 8.79
N PHE A 59 -1.74 -7.31 9.39
CA PHE A 59 -1.20 -8.18 10.42
C PHE A 59 -1.64 -9.64 10.23
N ALA A 60 -1.01 -10.54 10.99
CA ALA A 60 -1.35 -11.95 11.04
C ALA A 60 -1.52 -12.36 12.51
N ASP A 61 -2.78 -12.49 12.95
CA ASP A 61 -3.12 -12.75 14.36
C ASP A 61 -4.35 -13.65 14.44
N CYS A 62 -4.35 -14.70 15.26
CA CYS A 62 -5.46 -15.66 15.31
C CYS A 62 -6.66 -15.18 16.14
N GLN A 63 -6.53 -14.09 16.89
CA GLN A 63 -7.54 -13.56 17.80
C GLN A 63 -8.16 -12.23 17.32
N ARG A 64 -7.52 -11.54 16.38
CA ARG A 64 -7.99 -10.26 15.84
C ARG A 64 -8.72 -10.43 14.50
N SER A 65 -9.75 -9.64 14.25
CA SER A 65 -10.52 -9.69 12.99
C SER A 65 -9.98 -8.72 11.94
N THR A 66 -10.24 -9.00 10.65
CA THR A 66 -10.24 -7.96 9.61
C THR A 66 -11.41 -7.00 9.84
N LEU A 67 -11.15 -5.69 9.84
CA LEU A 67 -12.15 -4.65 10.07
C LEU A 67 -12.11 -3.59 8.95
N VAL A 68 -13.29 -3.23 8.45
CA VAL A 68 -13.49 -2.11 7.53
C VAL A 68 -14.59 -1.23 8.12
N ALA A 69 -14.22 -0.06 8.64
CA ALA A 69 -15.15 0.87 9.24
C ALA A 69 -14.62 2.30 9.15
N ASN A 70 -15.49 3.28 8.91
CA ASN A 70 -15.12 4.70 8.82
C ASN A 70 -13.89 4.94 7.91
N HIS A 71 -13.92 4.38 6.69
CA HIS A 71 -12.81 4.46 5.72
C HIS A 71 -11.46 3.92 6.22
N SER A 72 -11.43 3.22 7.36
CA SER A 72 -10.24 2.63 7.97
C SER A 72 -10.27 1.12 7.76
N ILE A 73 -9.17 0.56 7.27
CA ILE A 73 -9.02 -0.86 6.98
C ILE A 73 -7.88 -1.42 7.82
N TYR A 74 -8.23 -2.33 8.73
CA TYR A 74 -7.29 -3.14 9.51
C TYR A 74 -7.39 -4.57 8.98
N LEU A 75 -6.36 -5.02 8.28
CA LEU A 75 -6.42 -6.25 7.50
C LEU A 75 -5.66 -7.38 8.21
N ASN A 76 -6.38 -8.42 8.60
CA ASN A 76 -5.77 -9.64 9.09
C ASN A 76 -5.67 -10.68 7.97
N VAL A 77 -4.45 -11.01 7.54
CA VAL A 77 -4.24 -12.00 6.46
C VAL A 77 -4.66 -13.42 6.86
N LEU A 78 -4.82 -13.70 8.16
CA LEU A 78 -5.35 -14.98 8.65
C LEU A 78 -6.87 -15.09 8.53
N SER A 79 -7.59 -14.00 8.18
CA SER A 79 -9.03 -14.06 7.87
C SER A 79 -9.33 -14.63 6.49
N PHE A 80 -8.30 -14.95 5.70
CA PHE A 80 -8.41 -15.36 4.31
C PHE A 80 -7.54 -16.58 4.04
N ASP A 81 -7.95 -17.47 3.14
CA ASP A 81 -7.22 -18.67 2.76
C ASP A 81 -6.04 -18.33 1.83
N TYR A 82 -6.28 -17.47 0.85
CA TYR A 82 -5.27 -17.02 -0.11
C TYR A 82 -5.59 -15.62 -0.65
N LEU A 83 -4.61 -15.05 -1.36
CA LEU A 83 -4.77 -13.84 -2.14
C LEU A 83 -4.56 -14.17 -3.61
N GLU A 84 -5.46 -13.71 -4.48
CA GLU A 84 -5.31 -13.75 -5.92
C GLU A 84 -4.95 -12.36 -6.45
N LEU A 85 -3.84 -12.29 -7.19
CA LEU A 85 -3.41 -11.11 -7.93
C LEU A 85 -4.00 -11.17 -9.32
N GLY A 86 -4.59 -10.06 -9.75
CA GLY A 86 -5.12 -9.94 -11.10
C GLY A 86 -5.05 -8.51 -11.63
N GLN A 87 -5.34 -8.37 -12.91
CA GLN A 87 -5.42 -7.08 -13.59
C GLN A 87 -6.76 -6.91 -14.28
N SER A 88 -7.34 -5.72 -14.19
CA SER A 88 -8.54 -5.36 -14.93
C SER A 88 -8.24 -5.22 -16.43
N SER A 89 -9.28 -5.15 -17.26
CA SER A 89 -9.13 -4.86 -18.69
C SER A 89 -8.43 -3.51 -18.97
N LYS A 90 -8.42 -2.61 -17.98
CA LYS A 90 -7.72 -1.33 -18.02
C LYS A 90 -6.31 -1.38 -17.41
N LYS A 91 -5.78 -2.57 -17.13
CA LYS A 91 -4.50 -2.81 -16.44
C LYS A 91 -4.43 -2.26 -15.01
N GLU A 92 -5.57 -2.11 -14.34
CA GLU A 92 -5.58 -1.80 -12.90
C GLU A 92 -5.35 -3.09 -12.13
N THR A 93 -4.30 -3.14 -11.32
CA THR A 93 -4.06 -4.27 -10.42
C THR A 93 -5.16 -4.36 -9.36
N TYR A 94 -5.59 -5.58 -9.06
CA TYR A 94 -6.46 -5.85 -7.93
C TYR A 94 -5.95 -7.05 -7.13
N PHE A 95 -6.33 -7.06 -5.85
CA PHE A 95 -5.96 -8.07 -4.87
C PHE A 95 -7.25 -8.66 -4.33
N ASP A 96 -7.51 -9.92 -4.64
CA ASP A 96 -8.67 -10.65 -4.16
C ASP A 96 -8.28 -11.52 -2.98
N LEU A 97 -8.69 -11.12 -1.77
CA LEU A 97 -8.55 -11.96 -0.59
C LEU A 97 -9.76 -12.88 -0.48
N ILE A 98 -9.51 -14.19 -0.52
CA ILE A 98 -10.55 -15.20 -0.63
C ILE A 98 -10.59 -16.07 0.62
N THR A 99 -11.79 -16.34 1.12
CA THR A 99 -12.12 -17.40 2.09
C THR A 99 -13.46 -17.99 1.70
N GLU A 100 -13.80 -19.19 2.20
CA GLU A 100 -15.08 -19.86 1.91
C GLU A 100 -16.29 -18.90 1.83
N GLY A 101 -16.88 -18.79 0.63
CA GLY A 101 -18.06 -17.95 0.36
C GLY A 101 -17.83 -16.43 0.44
N ARG A 102 -16.63 -15.94 0.74
CA ARG A 102 -16.33 -14.52 0.91
C ARG A 102 -15.11 -14.07 0.12
N GLN A 103 -15.25 -12.91 -0.51
CA GLN A 103 -14.16 -12.22 -1.21
C GLN A 103 -14.10 -10.77 -0.75
N LEU A 104 -12.89 -10.31 -0.42
CA LEU A 104 -12.57 -8.89 -0.30
C LEU A 104 -11.62 -8.51 -1.43
N ARG A 105 -12.12 -7.77 -2.42
CA ARG A 105 -11.30 -7.19 -3.48
C ARG A 105 -10.77 -5.83 -3.06
N LEU A 106 -9.47 -5.61 -3.20
CA LEU A 106 -8.82 -4.32 -3.04
C LEU A 106 -8.26 -3.85 -4.38
N ILE A 107 -8.53 -2.60 -4.74
CA ILE A 107 -8.03 -1.96 -5.96
C ILE A 107 -7.30 -0.70 -5.50
N PRO A 108 -5.96 -0.62 -5.66
CA PRO A 108 -5.21 0.56 -5.30
C PRO A 108 -5.68 1.77 -6.10
N LEU A 109 -5.85 2.90 -5.43
CA LEU A 109 -6.14 4.18 -6.08
C LEU A 109 -4.86 5.00 -6.27
N SER A 110 -3.81 4.65 -5.54
CA SER A 110 -2.47 5.19 -5.65
C SER A 110 -1.60 4.33 -6.54
N ASN A 111 -0.79 4.96 -7.39
CA ASN A 111 0.34 4.29 -8.02
C ASN A 111 1.62 4.66 -7.24
N PRO A 112 2.37 3.69 -6.70
CA PRO A 112 3.60 3.98 -5.97
C PRO A 112 4.61 4.81 -6.80
N LEU A 113 4.63 4.64 -8.13
CA LEU A 113 5.47 5.44 -9.03
C LEU A 113 5.01 6.91 -9.14
N GLN A 114 3.72 7.20 -8.96
CA GLN A 114 3.19 8.57 -8.97
C GLN A 114 3.32 9.25 -7.60
N GLU A 115 3.20 8.50 -6.51
CA GLU A 115 3.36 9.06 -5.16
C GLU A 115 4.79 9.54 -4.89
N GLU A 116 5.82 8.83 -5.37
CA GLU A 116 7.20 9.32 -5.30
C GLU A 116 7.37 10.66 -6.03
N THR A 117 6.76 10.80 -7.20
CA THR A 117 6.82 12.04 -7.97
C THR A 117 6.16 13.19 -7.21
N THR A 118 5.03 12.92 -6.53
CA THR A 118 4.28 13.95 -5.79
C THR A 118 5.02 14.38 -4.51
N ARG A 119 5.62 13.42 -3.78
CA ARG A 119 6.45 13.73 -2.61
C ARG A 119 7.68 14.57 -2.98
N ASN A 120 8.31 14.27 -4.11
CA ASN A 120 9.49 14.98 -4.57
C ASN A 120 9.16 16.43 -4.98
N ILE A 121 8.02 16.66 -5.65
CA ILE A 121 7.53 18.01 -5.99
C ILE A 121 7.22 18.82 -4.72
N ASN A 122 6.59 18.21 -3.71
CA ASN A 122 6.26 18.90 -2.46
C ASN A 122 7.52 19.29 -1.67
N ALA A 123 8.55 18.45 -1.65
CA ALA A 123 9.83 18.77 -1.01
C ALA A 123 10.54 19.94 -1.71
N ALA A 124 10.64 19.89 -3.05
CA ALA A 124 11.27 20.97 -3.82
C ALA A 124 10.50 22.31 -3.69
N ALA A 125 9.16 22.27 -3.67
CA ALA A 125 8.35 23.47 -3.47
C ALA A 125 8.51 24.03 -2.05
N PHE A 126 8.61 23.17 -1.04
CA PHE A 126 8.85 23.59 0.34
C PHE A 126 10.25 24.23 0.49
N ASP A 127 11.29 23.60 -0.05
CA ASP A 127 12.66 24.13 -0.04
C ASP A 127 12.75 25.48 -0.76
N ALA A 128 12.07 25.64 -1.90
CA ALA A 128 12.05 26.90 -2.64
C ALA A 128 11.36 28.05 -1.87
N VAL A 129 10.37 27.73 -1.03
CA VAL A 129 9.73 28.72 -0.13
C VAL A 129 10.64 29.04 1.05
N MET A 130 11.36 28.06 1.59
CA MET A 130 12.35 28.26 2.65
C MET A 130 13.48 29.19 2.18
N ASP A 131 14.03 28.96 0.99
CA ASP A 131 15.09 29.79 0.41
C ASP A 131 14.64 31.23 0.20
N GLN A 132 13.40 31.46 -0.26
CA GLN A 132 12.85 32.81 -0.44
C GLN A 132 12.65 33.54 0.89
N VAL A 133 12.20 32.85 1.95
CA VAL A 133 12.00 33.47 3.26
C VAL A 133 13.34 33.79 3.92
N LEU A 134 14.31 32.89 3.80
CA LEU A 134 15.66 33.10 4.34
C LEU A 134 16.38 34.24 3.59
N SER A 135 16.33 34.29 2.26
CA SER A 135 16.96 35.37 1.48
C SER A 135 16.34 36.75 1.79
N SER A 136 15.01 36.80 1.91
CA SER A 136 14.28 38.04 2.23
C SER A 136 14.61 38.59 3.63
N ASN A 137 15.02 37.73 4.57
CA ASN A 137 15.41 38.14 5.91
C ASN A 137 16.85 38.69 6.00
N TRP A 138 17.72 38.35 5.04
CA TRP A 138 19.08 38.89 4.94
C TRP A 138 19.15 40.24 4.22
N ASP A 139 18.20 40.53 3.31
CA ASP A 139 18.10 41.83 2.61
C ASP A 139 17.59 42.99 3.50
N MET A 140 17.22 42.74 4.77
CA MET A 140 16.76 43.78 5.72
C MET A 140 17.79 44.20 6.79
N GLN A 141 19.04 43.72 6.75
CA GLN A 141 20.05 44.03 7.79
C GLN A 141 21.33 44.73 7.33
N PHE A 142 21.37 45.30 6.12
CA PHE A 142 22.51 46.13 5.70
C PHE A 142 22.03 47.39 4.97
N ASP A 143 21.61 48.40 5.73
CA ASP A 143 21.57 49.79 5.23
C ASP A 143 21.61 50.81 6.39
N ASP A 144 22.49 50.58 7.37
CA ASP A 144 22.68 51.51 8.49
C ASP A 144 24.17 51.58 8.86
N ASP A 145 25.01 52.06 7.93
CA ASP A 145 26.31 52.66 8.26
C ASP A 145 26.90 53.38 7.03
N ASP A 146 26.47 54.63 6.80
CA ASP A 146 27.28 55.60 6.06
C ASP A 146 27.00 57.03 6.56
N CYS A 147 27.54 57.35 7.74
CA CYS A 147 27.74 58.73 8.19
C CYS A 147 29.23 59.09 8.14
N PRO A 148 29.66 60.02 7.25
CA PRO A 148 30.93 60.70 7.40
C PRO A 148 30.76 62.23 7.53
N PHE A 149 31.11 62.72 8.72
CA PHE A 149 31.59 64.06 9.13
C PHE A 149 30.68 65.30 9.06
#